data_AF-A0A1Y4QAY9-F1
#
_entry.id   AF-A0A1Y4QAY9-F1
#
_cell.length_a   1.000
_cell.length_b   1.000
_cell.length_c   1.000
_cell.angle_alpha   90.00
_cell.angle_beta   90.00
_cell.angle_gamma   90.00
#
_symmetry.space_group_name_H-M   'P 1'
#
loop_
_entity.id
_entity.type
_entity.pdbx_description
1 polymer ?
#
loop_
_entity_poly.entity_id
_entity_poly.type
_entity_poly.pdbx_seq_one_letter_code
_entity_poly.pdbx_strand_id
1 'polypeptide(L)'
;MNKLKKMIIVSIISSIMLTCLFTLNVQAKSDFKPLNDSDSIITYNQSIGRSAQSTNELFSHYQNFNASQPILSDIKIAYMDGLLRFSGVLTYKEKTLFINTCGQMYRNEKTTNSGKYGNLILVDMEDSKEWHFVRFSIDKDSNQLSIILQNKSNRELLQFIIDISTDQYIELYNFCDNPIKGKDLEEKIIRMYNVSKNLIGSKNSSVNYTKLNDSSVGLNQQRVTSKASYSGYKSMMDKLKNNMKVDTSSLTNVDMGMFIGDGWQRDMNFENGDELSYDFITYCVPNGPDRYLVQMSLSSIIKTQERLANNKVKEVIDYTYYDGMVVEYDTVIKEISVLYYDMGIMIRNLELAIGTNSENAYFLNQKINGNCSGTGNPFLQAIGGWADPTDVVVSLFIALNNYESGEINRLRKFPETIEGQKEFNDGKLIQVIAVSSGSRKLERAGHNLYIEGDILFSNYLQAYYSYKFEEGTIL
;
A
#
# COMPACT_ATOMS: atom_id res chain seq x y z
N MET A 1 -16.73 -1.36 57.43
CA MET A 1 -15.27 -1.11 57.41
C MET A 1 -14.47 -2.09 56.53
N ASN A 2 -14.80 -3.39 56.46
CA ASN A 2 -14.01 -4.38 55.68
C ASN A 2 -14.14 -4.32 54.14
N LYS A 3 -15.24 -3.80 53.59
CA LYS A 3 -15.40 -3.64 52.12
C LYS A 3 -14.56 -2.50 51.53
N LEU A 4 -14.44 -1.37 52.26
CA LEU A 4 -13.67 -0.22 51.81
C LEU A 4 -12.16 -0.52 51.76
N LYS A 5 -11.64 -1.27 52.75
CA LYS A 5 -10.24 -1.72 52.74
C LYS A 5 -9.93 -2.68 51.58
N LYS A 6 -10.86 -3.57 51.21
CA LYS A 6 -10.70 -4.47 50.05
C LYS A 6 -10.71 -3.72 48.72
N MET A 7 -11.58 -2.73 48.53
CA MET A 7 -11.58 -1.91 47.30
C MET A 7 -10.30 -1.09 47.14
N ILE A 8 -9.77 -0.52 48.21
CA ILE A 8 -8.53 0.26 48.17
C ILE A 8 -7.33 -0.65 47.84
N ILE A 9 -7.27 -1.86 48.42
CA ILE A 9 -6.19 -2.80 48.12
C ILE A 9 -6.26 -3.31 46.67
N VAL A 10 -7.45 -3.62 46.15
CA VAL A 10 -7.61 -4.02 44.74
C VAL A 10 -7.22 -2.88 43.81
N SER A 11 -7.62 -1.65 44.10
CA SER A 11 -7.26 -0.47 43.29
C SER A 11 -5.76 -0.15 43.33
N ILE A 12 -5.07 -0.39 44.45
CA ILE A 12 -3.62 -0.18 44.55
C ILE A 12 -2.88 -1.28 43.79
N ILE A 13 -3.31 -2.53 43.90
CA ILE A 13 -2.70 -3.65 43.17
C ILE A 13 -2.93 -3.52 41.66
N SER A 14 -4.11 -3.09 41.20
CA SER A 14 -4.37 -2.84 39.78
C SER A 14 -3.63 -1.61 39.26
N SER A 15 -3.46 -0.55 40.06
CA SER A 15 -2.63 0.61 39.67
C SER A 15 -1.14 0.25 39.61
N ILE A 16 -0.63 -0.60 40.51
CA ILE A 16 0.76 -1.10 40.47
C ILE A 16 0.97 -2.06 39.29
N MET A 17 0.03 -2.96 39.01
CA MET A 17 0.10 -3.84 37.83
C MET A 17 0.01 -3.07 36.51
N LEU A 18 -0.81 -2.02 36.44
CA LEU A 18 -0.93 -1.17 35.25
C LEU A 18 0.30 -0.25 35.05
N THR A 19 0.97 0.15 36.13
CA THR A 19 2.27 0.85 36.01
C THR A 19 3.42 -0.10 35.70
N CYS A 20 3.41 -1.35 36.18
CA CYS A 20 4.41 -2.36 35.82
C CYS A 20 4.25 -2.89 34.38
N LEU A 21 3.04 -2.90 33.81
CA LEU A 21 2.80 -3.29 32.41
C LEU A 21 3.07 -2.18 31.38
N PHE A 22 3.14 -0.91 31.80
CA PHE A 22 3.38 0.24 30.91
C PHE A 22 4.64 1.06 31.25
N THR A 23 5.46 0.60 32.19
CA THR A 23 6.85 1.08 32.33
C THR A 23 7.83 0.13 31.63
N LEU A 24 7.57 -0.17 30.35
CA LEU A 24 8.66 -0.16 29.38
C LEU A 24 9.06 1.31 29.22
N ASN A 25 9.72 1.83 30.25
CA ASN A 25 10.57 2.99 30.10
C ASN A 25 11.58 2.60 29.03
N VAL A 26 11.37 3.11 27.82
CA VAL A 26 12.43 3.48 26.88
C VAL A 26 13.26 4.54 27.60
N GLN A 27 13.97 4.12 28.62
CA GLN A 27 15.12 4.81 29.13
C GLN A 27 16.20 4.43 28.12
N ALA A 28 16.61 5.38 27.28
CA ALA A 28 17.79 5.22 26.45
C ALA A 28 18.93 4.74 27.37
N LYS A 29 19.20 3.44 27.37
CA LYS A 29 20.32 2.84 28.10
C LYS A 29 21.54 3.10 27.24
N SER A 30 22.09 4.31 27.35
CA SER A 30 23.31 4.70 26.64
C SER A 30 24.57 3.96 27.13
N ASP A 31 24.47 3.06 28.11
CA ASP A 31 25.62 2.40 28.72
C ASP A 31 25.50 0.87 28.62
N PHE A 32 25.42 0.36 27.39
CA PHE A 32 25.76 -1.05 27.17
C PHE A 32 27.27 -1.22 27.31
N LYS A 33 27.71 -2.32 27.93
CA LYS A 33 29.15 -2.66 27.96
C LYS A 33 29.63 -2.91 26.53
N PRO A 34 30.86 -2.48 26.17
CA PRO A 34 31.48 -2.83 24.90
C PRO A 34 31.52 -4.36 24.72
N LEU A 35 31.31 -4.84 23.49
CA LEU A 35 31.41 -6.26 23.18
C LEU A 35 32.88 -6.70 23.16
N ASN A 36 33.14 -7.87 23.73
CA ASN A 36 34.41 -8.57 23.61
C ASN A 36 34.38 -9.53 22.42
N ASP A 37 35.55 -9.88 21.89
CA ASP A 37 35.66 -10.75 20.71
C ASP A 37 35.11 -12.15 20.98
N SER A 38 35.27 -12.66 22.20
CA SER A 38 34.76 -13.98 22.62
C SER A 38 33.25 -14.11 22.57
N ASP A 39 32.53 -12.98 22.64
CA ASP A 39 31.08 -12.94 22.75
C ASP A 39 30.43 -12.51 21.41
N SER A 40 31.25 -12.27 20.38
CA SER A 40 30.82 -11.71 19.09
C SER A 40 30.65 -12.81 18.04
N ILE A 41 29.53 -12.76 17.33
CA ILE A 41 29.23 -13.62 16.17
C ILE A 41 29.94 -13.09 14.92
N ILE A 42 29.92 -11.76 14.76
CA ILE A 42 30.66 -11.08 13.68
C ILE A 42 31.69 -10.17 14.32
N THR A 43 32.94 -10.31 13.87
CA THR A 43 34.01 -9.36 14.12
C THR A 43 34.57 -8.94 12.77
N TYR A 44 34.66 -7.64 12.52
CA TYR A 44 35.16 -7.09 11.27
C TYR A 44 36.04 -5.88 11.54
N ASN A 45 37.27 -5.91 11.02
CA ASN A 45 38.27 -4.90 11.37
C ASN A 45 37.89 -3.50 10.91
N GLN A 46 37.45 -3.38 9.65
CA GLN A 46 37.22 -2.07 9.04
C GLN A 46 36.37 -2.15 7.77
N SER A 47 35.33 -1.32 7.68
CA SER A 47 34.60 -1.03 6.45
C SER A 47 34.76 0.45 6.06
N ILE A 48 35.08 0.71 4.79
CA ILE A 48 35.10 2.06 4.23
C ILE A 48 33.70 2.34 3.71
N GLY A 49 33.04 3.36 4.28
CA GLY A 49 31.70 3.73 3.92
C GLY A 49 31.62 4.80 2.83
N ARG A 50 30.38 5.15 2.53
CA ARG A 50 29.98 6.19 1.58
C ARG A 50 29.21 7.28 2.31
N SER A 51 29.30 8.52 1.85
CA SER A 51 28.54 9.65 2.38
C SER A 51 27.70 10.30 1.28
N ALA A 52 26.48 10.69 1.59
CA ALA A 52 25.56 11.33 0.64
C ALA A 52 24.62 12.32 1.34
N GLN A 53 24.01 13.24 0.59
CA GLN A 53 22.97 14.15 1.10
C GLN A 53 21.56 13.65 0.80
N SER A 54 21.42 12.63 -0.05
CA SER A 54 20.13 12.02 -0.40
C SER A 54 20.25 10.51 -0.63
N THR A 55 19.12 9.80 -0.60
CA THR A 55 19.07 8.35 -0.93
C THR A 55 19.47 8.08 -2.37
N ASN A 56 19.07 8.94 -3.31
CA ASN A 56 19.47 8.82 -4.72
C ASN A 56 20.98 8.89 -4.90
N GLU A 57 21.66 9.81 -4.21
CA GLU A 57 23.12 9.89 -4.21
C GLU A 57 23.76 8.67 -3.53
N LEU A 58 23.21 8.25 -2.38
CA LEU A 58 23.73 7.13 -1.60
C LEU A 58 23.78 5.83 -2.41
N PHE A 59 22.73 5.60 -3.20
CA PHE A 59 22.55 4.41 -4.02
C PHE A 59 22.97 4.60 -5.49
N SER A 60 23.54 5.76 -5.87
CA SER A 60 24.05 6.02 -7.22
C SER A 60 25.18 5.07 -7.60
N HIS A 61 25.10 4.55 -8.83
CA HIS A 61 26.18 3.81 -9.50
C HIS A 61 27.40 4.71 -9.83
N TYR A 62 27.16 6.01 -10.02
CA TYR A 62 28.18 7.02 -10.27
C TYR A 62 28.49 7.74 -8.95
N GLN A 63 29.55 7.33 -8.27
CA GLN A 63 29.96 7.96 -7.01
C GLN A 63 31.25 8.75 -7.18
N ASN A 64 31.19 10.02 -6.78
CA ASN A 64 32.39 10.84 -6.61
C ASN A 64 32.96 10.53 -5.22
N PHE A 65 34.08 9.82 -5.18
CA PHE A 65 34.82 9.59 -3.95
C PHE A 65 35.41 10.92 -3.46
N ASN A 66 34.80 11.50 -2.43
CA ASN A 66 35.41 12.63 -1.72
C ASN A 66 36.67 12.16 -0.96
N ALA A 67 37.63 13.07 -0.77
CA ALA A 67 38.92 12.78 -0.14
C ALA A 67 38.83 12.32 1.33
N SER A 68 37.65 12.37 1.96
CA SER A 68 37.43 11.94 3.35
C SER A 68 36.27 10.97 3.39
N GLN A 69 36.54 9.67 3.20
CA GLN A 69 35.51 8.64 3.34
C GLN A 69 35.28 8.32 4.82
N PRO A 70 34.03 8.06 5.23
CA PRO A 70 33.75 7.57 6.58
C PRO A 70 34.33 6.16 6.74
N ILE A 71 34.93 5.89 7.89
CA ILE A 71 35.50 4.58 8.22
C ILE A 71 34.79 4.06 9.46
N LEU A 72 34.29 2.83 9.39
CA LEU A 72 33.75 2.11 10.54
C LEU A 72 34.72 0.97 10.88
N SER A 73 35.38 1.03 12.04
CA SER A 73 36.35 0.04 12.50
C SER A 73 35.89 -0.69 13.76
N ASP A 74 36.62 -1.73 14.14
CA ASP A 74 36.40 -2.52 15.37
C ASP A 74 34.94 -2.99 15.51
N ILE A 75 34.38 -3.46 14.39
CA ILE A 75 32.98 -3.81 14.28
C ILE A 75 32.76 -5.15 14.96
N LYS A 76 31.82 -5.17 15.91
CA LYS A 76 31.43 -6.37 16.63
C LYS A 76 29.92 -6.45 16.73
N ILE A 77 29.39 -7.64 16.46
CA ILE A 77 27.97 -7.93 16.53
C ILE A 77 27.78 -9.21 17.32
N ALA A 78 26.86 -9.15 18.29
CA ALA A 78 26.48 -10.27 19.12
C ALA A 78 24.95 -10.32 19.26
N TYR A 79 24.41 -11.47 19.65
CA TYR A 79 23.02 -11.58 20.08
C TYR A 79 22.95 -11.95 21.56
N MET A 80 22.39 -11.06 22.37
CA MET A 80 22.36 -11.21 23.83
C MET A 80 21.05 -10.66 24.39
N ASP A 81 20.46 -11.37 25.35
CA ASP A 81 19.24 -10.94 26.04
C ASP A 81 18.06 -10.65 25.09
N GLY A 82 17.97 -11.38 23.98
CA GLY A 82 16.90 -11.22 22.97
C GLY A 82 17.14 -10.10 21.95
N LEU A 83 18.27 -9.39 22.03
CA LEU A 83 18.59 -8.23 21.19
C LEU A 83 19.90 -8.43 20.44
N LEU A 84 19.98 -7.90 19.22
CA LEU A 84 21.23 -7.75 18.51
C LEU A 84 21.99 -6.58 19.12
N ARG A 85 23.23 -6.79 19.53
CA ARG A 85 24.15 -5.75 20.00
C ARG A 85 25.15 -5.45 18.91
N PHE A 86 25.40 -4.17 18.68
CA PHE A 86 26.37 -3.67 17.72
C PHE A 86 27.31 -2.71 18.43
N SER A 87 28.61 -2.92 18.25
CA SER A 87 29.63 -1.94 18.60
C SER A 87 30.60 -1.68 17.45
N GLY A 88 31.05 -0.45 17.29
CA GLY A 88 32.08 -0.08 16.33
C GLY A 88 32.56 1.35 16.54
N VAL A 89 33.63 1.72 15.84
CA VAL A 89 34.24 3.06 15.91
C VAL A 89 34.08 3.74 14.56
N LEU A 90 33.29 4.80 14.51
CA LEU A 90 33.10 5.64 13.33
C LEU A 90 34.12 6.78 13.32
N THR A 91 35.03 6.77 12.35
CA THR A 91 35.98 7.85 12.07
C THR A 91 35.55 8.60 10.81
N TYR A 92 35.19 9.87 10.94
CA TYR A 92 34.75 10.70 9.82
C TYR A 92 34.94 12.21 10.11
N LYS A 93 35.48 12.96 9.14
CA LYS A 93 35.73 14.43 9.25
C LYS A 93 36.40 14.82 10.58
N GLU A 94 37.52 14.17 10.88
CA GLU A 94 38.34 14.37 12.10
C GLU A 94 37.65 14.02 13.43
N LYS A 95 36.43 13.47 13.39
CA LYS A 95 35.74 12.94 14.57
C LYS A 95 35.88 11.44 14.63
N THR A 96 36.11 10.95 15.84
CA THR A 96 36.04 9.51 16.17
C THR A 96 34.94 9.31 17.19
N LEU A 97 33.97 8.45 16.86
CA LEU A 97 32.80 8.18 17.68
C LEU A 97 32.67 6.69 17.91
N PHE A 98 32.62 6.30 19.18
CA PHE A 98 32.23 4.95 19.55
C PHE A 98 30.72 4.83 19.45
N ILE A 99 30.26 3.89 18.63
CA ILE A 99 28.85 3.54 18.49
C ILE A 99 28.67 2.23 19.24
N ASN A 100 27.81 2.23 20.25
CA ASN A 100 27.36 1.03 20.94
C ASN A 100 25.85 1.10 21.12
N THR A 101 25.14 0.16 20.52
CA THR A 101 23.68 0.16 20.49
C THR A 101 23.16 -1.27 20.38
N CYS A 102 21.86 -1.44 20.60
CA CYS A 102 21.17 -2.69 20.38
C CYS A 102 19.91 -2.49 19.56
N GLY A 103 19.39 -3.58 19.01
CA GLY A 103 18.15 -3.55 18.25
C GLY A 103 17.44 -4.88 18.24
N GLN A 104 16.16 -4.81 17.94
CA GLN A 104 15.33 -6.00 17.79
C GLN A 104 15.49 -6.55 16.37
N MET A 105 15.80 -7.83 16.25
CA MET A 105 15.88 -8.51 14.95
C MET A 105 14.49 -8.93 14.48
N TYR A 106 14.29 -8.79 13.17
CA TYR A 106 13.14 -9.29 12.43
C TYR A 106 13.67 -10.04 11.21
N ARG A 107 13.44 -11.34 11.14
CA ARG A 107 13.74 -12.13 9.95
C ARG A 107 12.48 -12.23 9.10
N ASN A 108 12.64 -12.18 7.78
CA ASN A 108 11.52 -12.45 6.89
C ASN A 108 11.17 -13.95 6.96
N GLU A 109 10.22 -14.29 7.83
CA GLU A 109 9.71 -15.64 7.99
C GLU A 109 8.82 -16.01 6.81
N LYS A 110 8.78 -17.30 6.50
CA LYS A 110 7.90 -17.76 5.44
C LYS A 110 6.43 -17.68 5.87
N THR A 111 5.74 -16.59 5.53
CA THR A 111 4.27 -16.51 5.63
C THR A 111 3.62 -17.08 4.37
N THR A 112 2.29 -17.24 4.35
CA THR A 112 1.56 -17.63 3.13
C THR A 112 1.62 -16.57 2.04
N ASN A 113 1.95 -15.33 2.41
CA ASN A 113 1.79 -14.16 1.56
C ASN A 113 3.11 -13.59 1.08
N SER A 114 4.28 -14.03 1.52
CA SER A 114 5.53 -13.41 1.06
C SER A 114 5.99 -13.93 -0.32
N GLY A 115 6.92 -13.20 -0.95
CA GLY A 115 7.53 -13.62 -2.22
C GLY A 115 9.01 -13.90 -2.12
N LYS A 116 9.77 -12.92 -1.62
CA LYS A 116 11.22 -13.00 -1.37
C LYS A 116 11.47 -13.52 0.05
N TYR A 117 11.93 -14.77 0.21
CA TYR A 117 12.06 -15.40 1.54
C TYR A 117 13.49 -15.78 1.92
N GLY A 118 13.72 -15.85 3.23
CA GLY A 118 14.76 -16.68 3.85
C GLY A 118 16.19 -16.13 3.82
N ASN A 119 16.38 -14.96 3.22
CA ASN A 119 17.70 -14.39 2.99
C ASN A 119 17.90 -13.04 3.68
N LEU A 120 16.87 -12.41 4.25
CA LEU A 120 16.99 -11.08 4.84
C LEU A 120 16.63 -11.07 6.34
N ILE A 121 17.53 -10.51 7.14
CA ILE A 121 17.28 -10.08 8.52
C ILE A 121 17.33 -8.56 8.53
N LEU A 122 16.31 -7.93 9.11
CA LEU A 122 16.26 -6.48 9.34
C LEU A 122 16.31 -6.24 10.85
N VAL A 123 17.07 -5.24 11.27
CA VAL A 123 17.24 -4.93 12.69
C VAL A 123 16.78 -3.51 12.98
N ASP A 124 15.86 -3.38 13.93
CA ASP A 124 15.34 -2.10 14.42
C ASP A 124 16.26 -1.62 15.53
N MET A 125 17.33 -0.93 15.13
CA MET A 125 18.40 -0.47 16.02
C MET A 125 17.99 0.79 16.77
N GLU A 126 18.35 0.85 18.05
CA GLU A 126 18.24 2.10 18.81
C GLU A 126 19.21 3.14 18.26
N ASP A 127 18.73 4.38 18.19
CA ASP A 127 19.55 5.49 17.81
C ASP A 127 20.67 5.77 18.81
N SER A 128 21.81 6.23 18.29
CA SER A 128 22.82 6.87 19.13
C SER A 128 22.52 8.37 19.33
N LYS A 129 23.36 9.03 20.13
CA LYS A 129 23.25 10.48 20.39
C LYS A 129 23.32 11.31 19.09
N GLU A 130 24.23 10.99 18.18
CA GLU A 130 24.48 11.78 16.97
C GLU A 130 23.91 11.15 15.69
N TRP A 131 23.69 9.83 15.71
CA TRP A 131 23.30 9.06 14.54
C TRP A 131 21.97 8.36 14.74
N HIS A 132 21.13 8.49 13.73
CA HIS A 132 19.92 7.71 13.55
C HIS A 132 20.21 6.49 12.67
N PHE A 133 19.69 5.32 13.05
CA PHE A 133 19.82 4.10 12.25
C PHE A 133 18.67 3.99 11.27
N VAL A 134 18.92 4.35 10.01
CA VAL A 134 17.90 4.30 8.95
C VAL A 134 17.60 2.87 8.53
N ARG A 135 18.64 2.04 8.42
CA ARG A 135 18.52 0.62 8.10
C ARG A 135 19.72 -0.16 8.61
N PHE A 136 19.44 -1.31 9.21
CA PHE A 136 20.44 -2.34 9.49
C PHE A 136 19.90 -3.64 8.89
N SER A 137 20.58 -4.16 7.87
CA SER A 137 20.11 -5.33 7.12
C SER A 137 21.22 -6.34 6.91
N ILE A 138 20.89 -7.62 7.02
CA ILE A 138 21.79 -8.74 6.80
C ILE A 138 21.19 -9.61 5.70
N ASP A 139 21.84 -9.70 4.56
CA ASP A 139 21.37 -10.39 3.36
C ASP A 139 22.26 -11.59 3.02
N LYS A 140 21.67 -12.78 2.95
CA LYS A 140 22.32 -14.04 2.63
C LYS A 140 22.67 -14.16 1.15
N ASP A 141 21.87 -13.58 0.25
CA ASP A 141 22.10 -13.73 -1.20
C ASP A 141 23.35 -12.95 -1.63
N SER A 142 23.55 -11.78 -1.03
CA SER A 142 24.77 -10.99 -1.22
C SER A 142 25.88 -11.33 -0.23
N ASN A 143 25.61 -12.13 0.81
CA ASN A 143 26.49 -12.36 1.96
C ASN A 143 27.01 -11.05 2.55
N GLN A 144 26.11 -10.07 2.71
CA GLN A 144 26.47 -8.72 3.14
C GLN A 144 25.58 -8.23 4.27
N LEU A 145 26.21 -7.51 5.19
CA LEU A 145 25.56 -6.65 6.15
C LEU A 145 25.66 -5.20 5.67
N SER A 146 24.52 -4.52 5.60
CA SER A 146 24.44 -3.10 5.26
C SER A 146 23.91 -2.27 6.42
N ILE A 147 24.64 -1.21 6.76
CA ILE A 147 24.26 -0.22 7.77
C ILE A 147 24.07 1.11 7.04
N ILE A 148 22.92 1.75 7.23
CA ILE A 148 22.66 3.12 6.79
C ILE A 148 22.38 3.97 8.02
N LEU A 149 23.21 4.99 8.20
CA LEU A 149 23.09 5.97 9.27
C LEU A 149 22.68 7.32 8.69
N GLN A 150 21.94 8.09 9.47
CA GLN A 150 21.70 9.50 9.20
C GLN A 150 22.19 10.35 10.37
N ASN A 151 22.99 11.36 10.07
CA ASN A 151 23.40 12.32 11.09
C ASN A 151 22.18 13.16 11.51
N LYS A 152 21.90 13.20 12.81
CA LYS A 152 20.73 13.89 13.34
C LYS A 152 20.75 15.41 13.15
N SER A 153 21.94 16.01 13.06
CA SER A 153 22.11 17.46 12.98
C SER A 153 22.06 17.98 11.55
N ASN A 154 22.79 17.35 10.62
CA ASN A 154 22.96 17.86 9.26
C ASN A 154 22.26 16.99 8.20
N ARG A 155 21.57 15.91 8.60
CA ARG A 155 20.84 14.98 7.71
C ARG A 155 21.69 14.18 6.72
N GLU A 156 23.01 14.28 6.79
CA GLU A 156 23.96 13.52 5.97
C GLU A 156 23.78 12.01 6.20
N LEU A 157 23.77 11.25 5.10
CA LEU A 157 23.64 9.80 5.10
C LEU A 157 25.00 9.14 4.98
N LEU A 158 25.23 8.11 5.79
CA LEU A 158 26.39 7.23 5.67
C LEU A 158 25.93 5.80 5.39
N GLN A 159 26.60 5.11 4.46
CA GLN A 159 26.37 3.68 4.22
C GLN A 159 27.66 2.89 4.41
N PHE A 160 27.55 1.76 5.09
CA PHE A 160 28.59 0.75 5.21
C PHE A 160 28.08 -0.57 4.67
N ILE A 161 28.97 -1.30 4.00
CA ILE A 161 28.75 -2.67 3.54
C ILE A 161 29.88 -3.51 4.12
N ILE A 162 29.51 -4.63 4.72
CA ILE A 162 30.43 -5.53 5.41
C ILE A 162 30.15 -6.92 4.86
N ASP A 163 31.18 -7.60 4.37
CA ASP A 163 31.05 -8.98 3.94
C ASP A 163 30.96 -9.88 5.17
N ILE A 164 30.04 -10.84 5.14
CA ILE A 164 29.82 -11.82 6.21
C ILE A 164 29.88 -13.23 5.62
N SER A 165 30.21 -14.22 6.46
CA SER A 165 30.10 -15.61 6.03
C SER A 165 28.65 -16.10 6.09
N THR A 166 28.35 -17.13 5.29
CA THR A 166 27.04 -17.80 5.35
C THR A 166 26.79 -18.41 6.74
N ASP A 167 27.81 -18.89 7.44
CA ASP A 167 27.69 -19.43 8.79
C ASP A 167 27.28 -18.35 9.81
N GLN A 168 27.87 -17.15 9.72
CA GLN A 168 27.49 -16.00 10.54
C GLN A 168 26.03 -15.60 10.30
N TYR A 169 25.58 -15.63 9.03
CA TYR A 169 24.17 -15.40 8.72
C TYR A 169 23.27 -16.46 9.36
N ILE A 170 23.60 -17.75 9.19
CA ILE A 170 22.79 -18.86 9.71
C ILE A 170 22.69 -18.78 11.23
N GLU A 171 23.78 -18.45 11.92
CA GLU A 171 23.81 -18.28 13.37
C GLU A 171 22.85 -17.16 13.82
N LEU A 172 22.93 -15.97 13.21
CA LEU A 172 22.01 -14.86 13.51
C LEU A 172 20.55 -15.20 13.15
N TYR A 173 20.33 -15.87 12.02
CA TYR A 173 19.01 -16.29 11.59
C TYR A 173 18.36 -17.26 12.60
N ASN A 174 19.15 -18.17 13.17
CA ASN A 174 18.70 -19.14 14.17
C ASN A 174 18.41 -18.49 15.53
N PHE A 175 19.15 -17.44 15.90
CA PHE A 175 18.90 -16.67 17.11
C PHE A 175 17.69 -15.74 17.02
N CYS A 176 17.35 -15.28 15.81
CA CYS A 176 16.22 -14.37 15.60
C CYS A 176 14.88 -15.10 15.79
N ASP A 177 14.24 -14.91 16.95
CA ASP A 177 12.81 -15.17 17.13
C ASP A 177 12.03 -13.87 16.94
N ASN A 178 11.09 -13.86 15.99
CA ASN A 178 10.33 -12.67 15.66
C ASN A 178 9.37 -12.33 16.82
N PRO A 179 9.43 -11.09 17.37
CA PRO A 179 8.59 -10.70 18.51
C PRO A 179 7.10 -10.54 18.11
N ILE A 180 6.84 -10.38 16.81
CA ILE A 180 5.52 -10.24 16.21
C ILE A 180 5.41 -11.23 15.04
N LYS A 181 4.19 -11.63 14.67
CA LYS A 181 3.93 -12.66 13.65
C LYS A 181 2.78 -12.27 12.74
N GLY A 182 2.66 -12.97 11.61
CA GLY A 182 1.59 -12.72 10.63
C GLY A 182 1.68 -11.31 10.05
N LYS A 183 0.53 -10.69 9.77
CA LYS A 183 0.45 -9.41 9.06
C LYS A 183 1.27 -8.28 9.71
N ASP A 184 1.31 -8.22 11.05
CA ASP A 184 2.07 -7.19 11.77
C ASP A 184 3.58 -7.29 11.49
N LEU A 185 4.10 -8.52 11.34
CA LEU A 185 5.49 -8.76 10.94
C LEU A 185 5.74 -8.33 9.49
N GLU A 186 4.81 -8.65 8.59
CA GLU A 186 4.91 -8.31 7.16
C GLU A 186 4.97 -6.79 6.97
N GLU A 187 4.07 -6.05 7.65
CA GLU A 187 4.04 -4.58 7.67
C GLU A 187 5.33 -4.00 8.26
N LYS A 188 5.82 -4.56 9.37
CA LYS A 188 7.08 -4.13 9.99
C LYS A 188 8.26 -4.29 9.05
N ILE A 189 8.35 -5.41 8.34
CA ILE A 189 9.43 -5.69 7.37
C ILE A 189 9.37 -4.71 6.20
N ILE A 190 8.20 -4.47 5.60
CA ILE A 190 8.02 -3.50 4.51
C ILE A 190 8.51 -2.11 4.94
N ARG A 191 8.10 -1.67 6.13
CA ARG A 191 8.50 -0.37 6.67
C ARG A 191 10.01 -0.26 6.89
N MET A 192 10.63 -1.30 7.46
CA MET A 192 12.08 -1.33 7.69
C MET A 192 12.88 -1.42 6.39
N TYR A 193 12.32 -2.05 5.35
CA TYR A 193 12.94 -2.14 4.03
C TYR A 193 13.01 -0.78 3.32
N ASN A 194 12.04 0.10 3.59
CA ASN A 194 11.91 1.42 2.97
C ASN A 194 12.84 2.47 3.61
N VAL A 195 14.00 2.69 3.00
CA VAL A 195 15.02 3.62 3.51
C VAL A 195 14.51 5.05 3.55
N SER A 196 13.82 5.50 2.50
CA SER A 196 13.37 6.89 2.34
C SER A 196 12.36 7.31 3.42
N LYS A 197 11.47 6.40 3.84
CA LYS A 197 10.48 6.67 4.91
C LYS A 197 11.07 6.60 6.31
N ASN A 198 12.21 5.94 6.49
CA ASN A 198 12.90 5.87 7.77
C ASN A 198 13.82 7.09 8.01
N LEU A 199 13.95 8.03 7.07
CA LEU A 199 14.74 9.24 7.29
C LEU A 199 14.08 10.20 8.29
N ILE A 200 14.87 10.76 9.21
CA ILE A 200 14.40 11.85 10.06
C ILE A 200 14.13 13.09 9.19
N GLY A 201 12.95 13.66 9.37
CA GLY A 201 12.52 14.83 8.62
C GLY A 201 12.10 14.50 7.19
N SER A 202 11.91 13.22 6.85
CA SER A 202 11.16 12.86 5.64
C SER A 202 9.82 13.59 5.73
N LYS A 203 9.55 14.48 4.78
CA LYS A 203 8.19 14.93 4.60
C LYS A 203 7.44 13.68 4.17
N ASN A 204 6.41 13.28 4.92
CA ASN A 204 5.35 12.48 4.32
C ASN A 204 4.95 13.29 3.09
N SER A 205 5.32 12.82 1.89
CA SER A 205 5.00 13.50 0.63
C SER A 205 3.51 13.81 0.72
N SER A 206 3.19 15.06 1.04
CA SER A 206 1.83 15.54 1.08
C SER A 206 1.35 15.29 -0.32
N VAL A 207 0.26 14.54 -0.42
CA VAL A 207 -0.41 14.19 -1.68
C VAL A 207 -0.34 15.42 -2.57
N ASN A 208 0.59 15.43 -3.53
CA ASN A 208 0.49 16.32 -4.64
C ASN A 208 -0.59 15.67 -5.48
N TYR A 209 -1.84 15.97 -5.10
CA TYR A 209 -2.91 16.01 -6.06
C TYR A 209 -2.37 16.95 -7.14
N THR A 210 -1.80 16.40 -8.21
CA THR A 210 -2.13 16.96 -9.51
C THR A 210 -3.64 16.98 -9.46
N LYS A 211 -4.22 18.16 -9.19
CA LYS A 211 -5.65 18.39 -9.25
C LYS A 211 -6.09 17.71 -10.54
N LEU A 212 -6.71 16.54 -10.41
CA LEU A 212 -7.69 16.13 -11.38
C LEU A 212 -8.67 17.27 -11.32
N ASN A 213 -8.61 18.16 -12.30
CA ASN A 213 -9.68 19.10 -12.51
C ASN A 213 -10.92 18.22 -12.61
N ASP A 214 -11.76 18.30 -11.58
CA ASP A 214 -13.19 18.08 -11.68
C ASP A 214 -13.67 18.97 -12.81
N SER A 215 -13.58 18.49 -14.04
CA SER A 215 -14.15 19.00 -15.29
C SER A 215 -13.36 18.41 -16.46
N SER A 216 -14.10 17.81 -17.39
CA SER A 216 -13.70 17.42 -18.75
C SER A 216 -12.84 16.16 -18.90
N VAL A 217 -13.47 15.18 -19.56
CA VAL A 217 -12.90 14.37 -20.64
C VAL A 217 -11.77 15.15 -21.32
N GLY A 218 -10.54 14.82 -20.97
CA GLY A 218 -9.32 15.48 -21.45
C GLY A 218 -8.33 14.43 -21.92
N LEU A 219 -8.64 13.83 -23.08
CA LEU A 219 -7.67 13.15 -23.93
C LEU A 219 -6.44 14.06 -24.10
N ASN A 220 -5.28 13.59 -23.63
CA ASN A 220 -3.93 13.80 -24.20
C ASN A 220 -2.85 13.94 -23.12
N GLN A 221 -2.38 12.79 -22.63
CA GLN A 221 -0.94 12.54 -22.64
C GLN A 221 -0.71 11.15 -23.25
N GLN A 222 -0.61 11.11 -24.58
CA GLN A 222 -0.07 9.95 -25.28
C GLN A 222 1.40 9.79 -24.89
N ARG A 223 1.68 8.93 -23.91
CA ARG A 223 2.94 8.19 -23.89
C ARG A 223 2.76 7.00 -24.83
N VAL A 224 3.38 7.09 -26.00
CA VAL A 224 3.40 6.00 -26.99
C VAL A 224 4.31 4.89 -26.48
N THR A 225 3.72 3.96 -25.74
CA THR A 225 4.16 2.57 -25.58
C THR A 225 2.92 1.71 -25.86
N SER A 226 3.07 0.45 -26.29
CA SER A 226 1.94 -0.46 -26.54
C SER A 226 0.86 -0.29 -25.47
N LYS A 227 -0.37 0.10 -25.87
CA LYS A 227 -1.46 0.48 -24.95
C LYS A 227 -1.57 -0.58 -23.86
N ALA A 228 -1.40 -0.17 -22.61
CA ALA A 228 -1.56 -1.09 -21.49
C ALA A 228 -2.98 -1.68 -21.51
N SER A 229 -3.12 -2.90 -21.00
CA SER A 229 -4.40 -3.61 -21.04
C SER A 229 -4.62 -4.40 -19.75
N TYR A 230 -5.88 -4.69 -19.44
CA TYR A 230 -6.23 -5.59 -18.34
C TYR A 230 -5.50 -6.93 -18.45
N SER A 231 -5.46 -7.51 -19.66
CA SER A 231 -4.82 -8.80 -19.90
C SER A 231 -3.30 -8.76 -19.66
N GLY A 232 -2.65 -7.64 -19.98
CA GLY A 232 -1.23 -7.42 -19.73
C GLY A 232 -0.91 -7.35 -18.25
N TYR A 233 -1.62 -6.50 -17.49
CA TYR A 233 -1.45 -6.42 -16.04
C TYR A 233 -1.81 -7.72 -15.34
N LYS A 234 -2.93 -8.36 -15.72
CA LYS A 234 -3.32 -9.65 -15.18
C LYS A 234 -2.24 -10.72 -15.41
N SER A 235 -1.71 -10.80 -16.63
CA SER A 235 -0.62 -11.73 -16.97
C SER A 235 0.65 -11.48 -16.16
N MET A 236 1.02 -10.21 -15.97
CA MET A 236 2.14 -9.83 -15.09
C MET A 236 1.89 -10.28 -13.64
N MET A 237 0.71 -9.99 -13.08
CA MET A 237 0.38 -10.40 -11.70
C MET A 237 0.36 -11.92 -11.56
N ASP A 238 -0.15 -12.66 -12.55
CA ASP A 238 -0.16 -14.12 -12.56
C ASP A 238 1.26 -14.70 -12.64
N LYS A 239 2.14 -14.11 -13.47
CA LYS A 239 3.56 -14.48 -13.51
C LYS A 239 4.24 -14.22 -12.17
N LEU A 240 3.96 -13.07 -11.55
CA LEU A 240 4.51 -12.73 -10.23
C LEU A 240 4.06 -13.74 -9.18
N LYS A 241 2.76 -14.06 -9.10
CA LYS A 241 2.23 -15.11 -8.21
C LYS A 241 2.93 -16.46 -8.36
N ASN A 242 3.18 -16.86 -9.60
CA ASN A 242 3.74 -18.17 -9.91
C ASN A 242 5.26 -18.23 -9.72
N ASN A 243 5.97 -17.14 -10.02
CA ASN A 243 7.44 -17.14 -10.14
C ASN A 243 8.15 -16.26 -9.09
N MET A 244 7.40 -15.52 -8.27
CA MET A 244 7.87 -14.50 -7.32
C MET A 244 8.57 -13.30 -7.95
N LYS A 245 8.93 -13.38 -9.23
CA LYS A 245 9.59 -12.33 -9.98
C LYS A 245 9.29 -12.42 -11.47
N VAL A 246 9.45 -11.32 -12.18
CA VAL A 246 9.29 -11.28 -13.63
C VAL A 246 10.26 -10.28 -14.26
N ASP A 247 10.91 -10.70 -15.35
CA ASP A 247 11.66 -9.81 -16.23
C ASP A 247 10.67 -8.97 -17.05
N THR A 248 10.81 -7.64 -16.98
CA THR A 248 9.90 -6.69 -17.62
C THR A 248 10.01 -6.73 -19.14
N SER A 249 11.11 -7.21 -19.71
CA SER A 249 11.25 -7.46 -21.14
C SER A 249 10.33 -8.57 -21.66
N SER A 250 9.86 -9.46 -20.76
CA SER A 250 8.90 -10.53 -21.08
C SER A 250 7.44 -10.08 -20.97
N LEU A 251 7.20 -8.83 -20.55
CA LEU A 251 5.86 -8.26 -20.37
C LEU A 251 5.42 -7.55 -21.65
N THR A 252 4.14 -7.70 -21.97
CA THR A 252 3.49 -7.06 -23.11
C THR A 252 2.24 -6.34 -22.61
N ASN A 253 1.95 -5.15 -23.15
CA ASN A 253 0.77 -4.36 -22.80
C ASN A 253 0.69 -4.02 -21.29
N VAL A 254 1.84 -3.66 -20.70
CA VAL A 254 1.99 -3.19 -19.32
C VAL A 254 2.72 -1.85 -19.37
N ASP A 255 2.18 -0.81 -18.74
CA ASP A 255 2.90 0.47 -18.61
C ASP A 255 3.89 0.39 -17.45
N MET A 256 5.18 0.23 -17.77
CA MET A 256 6.25 0.22 -16.77
C MET A 256 6.44 1.58 -16.09
N GLY A 257 5.87 2.66 -16.64
CA GLY A 257 5.80 3.96 -15.97
C GLY A 257 5.07 3.89 -14.63
N MET A 258 4.14 2.94 -14.47
CA MET A 258 3.38 2.70 -13.23
C MET A 258 4.24 2.24 -12.04
N PHE A 259 5.51 1.87 -12.28
CA PHE A 259 6.43 1.38 -11.24
C PHE A 259 7.56 2.37 -10.93
N ILE A 260 7.56 3.55 -11.56
CA ILE A 260 8.65 4.53 -11.49
C ILE A 260 8.09 5.86 -10.99
N GLY A 261 8.65 6.40 -9.91
CA GLY A 261 8.27 7.71 -9.37
C GLY A 261 8.15 7.71 -7.85
N ASP A 262 7.51 8.74 -7.31
CA ASP A 262 7.14 8.85 -5.90
C ASP A 262 5.64 9.20 -5.80
N GLY A 263 4.89 8.45 -5.00
CA GLY A 263 3.47 8.66 -4.76
C GLY A 263 2.52 7.78 -5.59
N TRP A 264 1.27 8.21 -5.62
CA TRP A 264 0.15 7.51 -6.28
C TRP A 264 0.20 7.66 -7.80
N GLN A 265 -0.12 6.58 -8.49
CA GLN A 265 -0.26 6.54 -9.94
C GLN A 265 -1.46 5.66 -10.29
N ARG A 266 -2.13 5.98 -11.39
CA ARG A 266 -3.33 5.29 -11.82
C ARG A 266 -3.36 5.19 -13.33
N ASP A 267 -3.55 3.96 -13.82
CA ASP A 267 -3.84 3.67 -15.21
C ASP A 267 -5.22 3.02 -15.27
N MET A 268 -6.13 3.62 -16.03
CA MET A 268 -7.50 3.15 -16.13
C MET A 268 -7.95 3.14 -17.59
N ASN A 269 -8.66 2.09 -17.97
CA ASN A 269 -9.36 2.02 -19.24
C ASN A 269 -10.86 1.89 -18.98
N PHE A 270 -11.62 2.83 -19.54
CA PHE A 270 -13.07 2.88 -19.43
C PHE A 270 -13.78 2.83 -20.79
N GLU A 271 -13.10 2.34 -21.83
CA GLU A 271 -13.62 2.27 -23.20
C GLU A 271 -14.63 1.13 -23.41
N ASN A 272 -15.54 1.35 -24.36
CA ASN A 272 -16.43 0.33 -24.92
C ASN A 272 -15.71 -0.32 -26.11
N GLY A 273 -15.30 -1.58 -25.97
CA GLY A 273 -14.61 -2.36 -27.02
C GLY A 273 -14.33 -3.79 -26.58
N ASP A 274 -13.56 -4.54 -27.38
CA ASP A 274 -13.23 -5.97 -27.12
C ASP A 274 -12.32 -6.20 -25.90
N GLU A 275 -11.76 -5.14 -25.30
CA GLU A 275 -10.93 -5.22 -24.10
C GLU A 275 -11.71 -4.91 -22.82
N LEU A 276 -11.47 -5.71 -21.78
CA LEU A 276 -12.07 -5.51 -20.46
C LEU A 276 -11.64 -4.16 -19.87
N SER A 277 -12.61 -3.34 -19.44
CA SER A 277 -12.32 -2.12 -18.67
C SER A 277 -11.61 -2.49 -17.35
N TYR A 278 -10.69 -1.64 -16.90
CA TYR A 278 -9.86 -1.91 -15.72
C TYR A 278 -9.42 -0.65 -15.00
N ASP A 279 -8.93 -0.87 -13.79
CA ASP A 279 -8.28 0.12 -12.94
C ASP A 279 -7.02 -0.50 -12.33
N PHE A 280 -5.85 0.03 -12.67
CA PHE A 280 -4.56 -0.38 -12.14
C PHE A 280 -3.96 0.79 -11.38
N ILE A 281 -3.72 0.59 -10.09
CA ILE A 281 -3.30 1.65 -9.17
C ILE A 281 -1.98 1.22 -8.55
N THR A 282 -1.04 2.16 -8.43
CA THR A 282 0.23 1.94 -7.74
C THR A 282 0.53 3.06 -6.77
N TYR A 283 1.24 2.73 -5.70
CA TYR A 283 1.93 3.68 -4.84
C TYR A 283 3.42 3.35 -4.84
N CYS A 284 4.21 4.25 -5.41
CA CYS A 284 5.64 4.07 -5.61
C CYS A 284 6.42 4.87 -4.57
N VAL A 285 7.49 4.28 -4.04
CA VAL A 285 8.48 4.99 -3.22
C VAL A 285 9.88 4.70 -3.77
N PRO A 286 10.67 5.73 -4.09
CA PRO A 286 12.07 5.53 -4.45
C PRO A 286 12.86 4.90 -3.29
N ASN A 287 13.56 3.81 -3.56
CA ASN A 287 14.45 3.11 -2.63
C ASN A 287 15.91 3.09 -3.15
N GLY A 288 16.24 4.10 -3.96
CA GLY A 288 17.48 4.24 -4.74
C GLY A 288 17.18 4.93 -6.08
N PRO A 289 18.22 5.28 -6.87
CA PRO A 289 18.02 5.88 -8.20
C PRO A 289 17.36 4.91 -9.17
N ASP A 290 17.59 3.60 -8.99
CA ASP A 290 17.19 2.54 -9.91
C ASP A 290 16.28 1.49 -9.25
N ARG A 291 15.80 1.76 -8.03
CA ARG A 291 14.96 0.82 -7.28
C ARG A 291 13.74 1.50 -6.70
N TYR A 292 12.59 0.87 -6.88
CA TYR A 292 11.30 1.36 -6.40
C TYR A 292 10.60 0.29 -5.58
N LEU A 293 10.10 0.68 -4.41
CA LEU A 293 9.13 -0.11 -3.67
C LEU A 293 7.74 0.29 -4.16
N VAL A 294 6.98 -0.67 -4.67
CA VAL A 294 5.69 -0.41 -5.30
C VAL A 294 4.62 -1.27 -4.64
N GLN A 295 3.59 -0.64 -4.10
CA GLN A 295 2.35 -1.32 -3.75
C GLN A 295 1.38 -1.17 -4.92
N MET A 296 0.72 -2.25 -5.35
CA MET A 296 -0.17 -2.21 -6.51
C MET A 296 -1.47 -2.96 -6.30
N SER A 297 -2.51 -2.56 -7.03
CA SER A 297 -3.77 -3.29 -7.15
C SER A 297 -4.29 -3.24 -8.57
N LEU A 298 -4.99 -4.30 -8.97
CA LEU A 298 -5.72 -4.39 -10.24
C LEU A 298 -7.19 -4.71 -9.94
N SER A 299 -8.08 -3.99 -10.61
CA SER A 299 -9.52 -4.26 -10.60
C SER A 299 -10.05 -4.37 -12.02
N SER A 300 -10.99 -5.28 -12.24
CA SER A 300 -11.77 -5.35 -13.47
C SER A 300 -13.08 -4.58 -13.33
N ILE A 301 -13.50 -3.95 -14.41
CA ILE A 301 -14.78 -3.24 -14.49
C ILE A 301 -15.57 -3.87 -15.65
N ILE A 302 -16.69 -4.49 -15.32
CA ILE A 302 -17.57 -5.11 -16.32
C ILE A 302 -18.82 -4.26 -16.44
N LYS A 303 -19.09 -3.80 -17.66
CA LYS A 303 -20.32 -3.11 -18.02
C LYS A 303 -21.12 -4.03 -18.93
N THR A 304 -22.33 -4.37 -18.53
CA THR A 304 -23.19 -5.23 -19.35
C THR A 304 -24.47 -4.50 -19.65
N GLN A 305 -24.81 -4.44 -20.93
CA GLN A 305 -26.10 -3.99 -21.42
C GLN A 305 -26.80 -5.18 -22.09
N GLU A 306 -27.99 -5.55 -21.60
CA GLU A 306 -28.81 -6.61 -22.16
C GLU A 306 -30.14 -6.01 -22.64
N ARG A 307 -30.45 -6.16 -23.94
CA ARG A 307 -31.76 -5.77 -24.47
C ARG A 307 -32.82 -6.77 -24.04
N LEU A 308 -33.85 -6.28 -23.37
CA LEU A 308 -35.02 -7.05 -22.96
C LEU A 308 -36.21 -6.73 -23.89
N ALA A 309 -37.30 -7.47 -23.73
CA ALA A 309 -38.54 -7.20 -24.45
C ALA A 309 -39.16 -5.84 -24.06
N ASN A 310 -40.04 -5.31 -24.91
CA ASN A 310 -40.83 -4.10 -24.65
C ASN A 310 -40.01 -2.84 -24.34
N ASN A 311 -38.94 -2.61 -25.12
CA ASN A 311 -38.02 -1.47 -24.95
C ASN A 311 -37.34 -1.39 -23.57
N LYS A 312 -37.30 -2.49 -22.83
CA LYS A 312 -36.54 -2.58 -21.58
C LYS A 312 -35.10 -2.95 -21.89
N VAL A 313 -34.18 -2.44 -21.09
CA VAL A 313 -32.75 -2.78 -21.14
C VAL A 313 -32.26 -2.95 -19.72
N LYS A 314 -31.51 -4.02 -19.48
CA LYS A 314 -30.82 -4.20 -18.21
C LYS A 314 -29.42 -3.63 -18.34
N GLU A 315 -29.07 -2.76 -17.41
CA GLU A 315 -27.73 -2.20 -17.25
C GLU A 315 -27.07 -2.74 -15.99
N VAL A 316 -25.80 -3.12 -16.09
CA VAL A 316 -24.98 -3.61 -14.98
C VAL A 316 -23.62 -2.95 -15.03
N ILE A 317 -23.13 -2.50 -13.87
CA ILE A 317 -21.71 -2.20 -13.63
C ILE A 317 -21.22 -3.05 -12.46
N ASP A 318 -20.18 -3.84 -12.68
CA ASP A 318 -19.48 -4.66 -11.68
C ASP A 318 -18.02 -4.21 -11.57
N TYR A 319 -17.63 -3.78 -10.37
CA TYR A 319 -16.24 -3.48 -10.04
C TYR A 319 -15.71 -4.58 -9.13
N THR A 320 -14.78 -5.38 -9.65
CA THR A 320 -14.22 -6.55 -8.97
C THR A 320 -12.72 -6.39 -8.76
N TYR A 321 -12.28 -6.51 -7.50
CA TYR A 321 -10.88 -6.52 -7.13
C TYR A 321 -10.24 -7.83 -7.59
N TYR A 322 -9.27 -7.74 -8.49
CA TYR A 322 -8.56 -8.91 -8.99
C TYR A 322 -7.52 -9.36 -7.96
N ASP A 323 -6.55 -8.51 -7.66
CA ASP A 323 -5.50 -8.77 -6.69
C ASP A 323 -4.68 -7.50 -6.40
N GLY A 324 -3.75 -7.59 -5.45
CA GLY A 324 -2.73 -6.59 -5.21
C GLY A 324 -1.56 -7.13 -4.37
N MET A 325 -0.40 -6.48 -4.52
CA MET A 325 0.85 -6.94 -3.92
C MET A 325 1.82 -5.77 -3.69
N VAL A 326 2.80 -6.00 -2.83
CA VAL A 326 3.98 -5.14 -2.66
C VAL A 326 5.15 -5.80 -3.37
N VAL A 327 5.79 -5.05 -4.27
CA VAL A 327 6.91 -5.49 -5.09
C VAL A 327 8.07 -4.51 -5.00
N GLU A 328 9.27 -4.99 -5.28
CA GLU A 328 10.42 -4.17 -5.65
C GLU A 328 10.58 -4.19 -7.16
N TYR A 329 10.80 -3.03 -7.78
CA TYR A 329 11.19 -2.92 -9.18
C TYR A 329 12.62 -2.39 -9.29
N ASP A 330 13.52 -3.17 -9.91
CA ASP A 330 14.88 -2.77 -10.24
C ASP A 330 14.98 -2.42 -11.73
N THR A 331 15.24 -1.15 -12.03
CA THR A 331 15.28 -0.63 -13.41
C THR A 331 16.56 -1.02 -14.15
N VAL A 332 17.64 -1.39 -13.44
CA VAL A 332 18.92 -1.80 -14.06
C VAL A 332 18.78 -3.19 -14.65
N ILE A 333 18.36 -4.16 -13.82
CA ILE A 333 18.19 -5.55 -14.25
C ILE A 333 16.81 -5.81 -14.86
N LYS A 334 15.92 -4.81 -14.85
CA LYS A 334 14.57 -4.88 -15.43
C LYS A 334 13.73 -6.01 -14.82
N GLU A 335 13.76 -6.13 -13.49
CA GLU A 335 13.06 -7.20 -12.77
C GLU A 335 12.10 -6.61 -11.74
N ILE A 336 10.86 -7.13 -11.72
CA ILE A 336 9.91 -6.90 -10.63
C ILE A 336 9.93 -8.14 -9.74
N SER A 337 10.14 -7.97 -8.43
CA SER A 337 10.20 -9.04 -7.44
C SER A 337 9.18 -8.83 -6.32
N VAL A 338 8.42 -9.86 -5.97
CA VAL A 338 7.39 -9.81 -4.93
C VAL A 338 8.02 -9.79 -3.54
N LEU A 339 7.59 -8.83 -2.71
CA LEU A 339 7.83 -8.87 -1.27
C LEU A 339 6.67 -9.57 -0.57
N TYR A 340 5.44 -9.11 -0.78
CA TYR A 340 4.22 -9.69 -0.20
C TYR A 340 3.00 -9.60 -1.14
N TYR A 341 2.30 -10.72 -1.34
CA TYR A 341 0.93 -10.86 -1.82
C TYR A 341 -0.09 -10.41 -0.79
N ASP A 342 -1.34 -10.21 -1.22
CA ASP A 342 -2.49 -9.85 -0.37
C ASP A 342 -2.26 -8.59 0.50
N MET A 343 -1.27 -7.78 0.11
CA MET A 343 -0.91 -6.49 0.71
C MET A 343 -1.01 -5.37 -0.33
N GLY A 344 -1.90 -5.51 -1.29
CA GLY A 344 -2.20 -4.48 -2.28
C GLY A 344 -2.88 -3.25 -1.69
N ILE A 345 -3.13 -2.28 -2.57
CA ILE A 345 -3.90 -1.09 -2.22
C ILE A 345 -5.34 -1.52 -1.87
N MET A 346 -5.79 -1.15 -0.67
CA MET A 346 -7.17 -1.31 -0.26
C MET A 346 -8.03 -0.21 -0.91
N ILE A 347 -9.15 -0.56 -1.51
CA ILE A 347 -10.11 0.41 -2.05
C ILE A 347 -11.22 0.62 -1.02
N ARG A 348 -11.45 1.87 -0.63
CA ARG A 348 -12.44 2.31 0.37
C ARG A 348 -13.46 3.24 -0.27
N ASN A 349 -14.64 3.36 0.32
CA ASN A 349 -15.68 4.28 -0.15
C ASN A 349 -15.93 4.16 -1.67
N LEU A 350 -15.90 2.95 -2.21
CA LEU A 350 -16.13 2.72 -3.63
C LEU A 350 -17.57 3.02 -3.97
N GLU A 351 -17.78 4.00 -4.82
CA GLU A 351 -19.04 4.45 -5.32
C GLU A 351 -19.16 4.09 -6.81
N LEU A 352 -20.26 3.45 -7.18
CA LEU A 352 -20.61 3.11 -8.56
C LEU A 352 -21.96 3.74 -8.90
N ALA A 353 -22.09 4.30 -10.10
CA ALA A 353 -23.33 4.87 -10.57
C ALA A 353 -23.60 4.51 -12.04
N ILE A 354 -24.87 4.26 -12.33
CA ILE A 354 -25.41 4.13 -13.68
C ILE A 354 -26.48 5.20 -13.83
N GLY A 355 -26.52 5.88 -14.97
CA GLY A 355 -27.71 6.64 -15.30
C GLY A 355 -27.94 6.78 -16.80
N THR A 356 -29.00 7.50 -17.12
CA THR A 356 -29.45 7.75 -18.49
C THR A 356 -29.76 9.23 -18.70
N ASN A 357 -29.60 9.70 -19.93
CA ASN A 357 -29.87 11.08 -20.36
C ASN A 357 -31.06 11.19 -21.32
N SER A 358 -31.78 10.10 -21.58
CA SER A 358 -32.95 10.13 -22.45
C SER A 358 -34.16 10.61 -21.67
N GLU A 359 -34.87 11.62 -22.18
CA GLU A 359 -35.98 12.31 -21.48
C GLU A 359 -37.12 11.39 -21.05
N ASN A 360 -37.21 10.23 -21.69
CA ASN A 360 -38.25 9.23 -21.47
C ASN A 360 -37.66 7.89 -21.02
N ALA A 361 -36.39 7.87 -20.62
CA ALA A 361 -35.74 6.71 -20.03
C ALA A 361 -35.72 6.83 -18.52
N TYR A 362 -36.14 5.76 -17.84
CA TYR A 362 -36.18 5.72 -16.38
C TYR A 362 -36.00 4.29 -15.88
N PHE A 363 -35.45 4.19 -14.67
CA PHE A 363 -35.22 2.92 -14.02
C PHE A 363 -36.53 2.37 -13.44
N LEU A 364 -36.78 1.11 -13.73
CA LEU A 364 -37.87 0.31 -13.19
C LEU A 364 -37.46 -0.43 -11.93
N ASN A 365 -36.16 -0.67 -11.76
CA ASN A 365 -35.63 -1.24 -10.54
C ASN A 365 -34.16 -0.90 -10.33
N GLN A 366 -33.71 -1.22 -9.12
CA GLN A 366 -32.32 -1.18 -8.69
C GLN A 366 -32.06 -2.43 -7.86
N LYS A 367 -30.96 -3.12 -8.16
CA LYS A 367 -30.46 -4.26 -7.42
C LYS A 367 -28.99 -4.04 -7.11
N ILE A 368 -28.64 -4.25 -5.84
CA ILE A 368 -27.30 -4.06 -5.33
C ILE A 368 -26.80 -5.36 -4.73
N ASN A 369 -25.60 -5.77 -5.13
CA ASN A 369 -24.91 -6.91 -4.59
C ASN A 369 -23.43 -6.56 -4.41
N GLY A 370 -22.76 -7.21 -3.46
CA GLY A 370 -21.34 -7.00 -3.25
C GLY A 370 -20.76 -7.91 -2.19
N ASN A 371 -19.46 -8.15 -2.30
CA ASN A 371 -18.63 -8.89 -1.38
C ASN A 371 -17.44 -8.01 -0.97
N CYS A 372 -17.39 -7.54 0.27
CA CYS A 372 -16.34 -6.64 0.77
C CYS A 372 -16.02 -6.97 2.24
N SER A 373 -14.82 -6.62 2.72
CA SER A 373 -14.40 -6.83 4.11
C SER A 373 -14.51 -5.56 4.98
N GLY A 374 -14.49 -5.72 6.31
CA GLY A 374 -14.40 -4.62 7.28
C GLY A 374 -15.23 -4.82 8.56
N THR A 375 -14.76 -4.26 9.68
CA THR A 375 -15.48 -4.25 10.97
C THR A 375 -16.23 -2.91 11.12
N GLY A 376 -17.51 -2.89 10.76
CA GLY A 376 -18.44 -1.82 11.13
C GLY A 376 -18.69 -0.73 10.09
N ASN A 377 -19.66 -0.96 9.21
CA ASN A 377 -21.03 -0.38 9.22
C ASN A 377 -21.81 -1.22 8.18
N PRO A 378 -22.89 -1.95 8.53
CA PRO A 378 -23.45 -2.98 7.66
C PRO A 378 -24.10 -2.48 6.37
N PHE A 379 -24.26 -1.18 6.16
CA PHE A 379 -24.98 -0.66 5.02
C PHE A 379 -24.07 -0.51 3.79
N LEU A 380 -24.14 -1.42 2.81
CA LEU A 380 -23.88 -0.92 1.45
C LEU A 380 -24.96 0.12 1.19
N GLN A 381 -24.50 1.25 0.74
CA GLN A 381 -25.30 2.44 0.60
C GLN A 381 -25.77 2.51 -0.86
N ALA A 382 -27.04 2.68 -1.16
CA ALA A 382 -27.53 2.80 -2.53
C ALA A 382 -28.69 3.80 -2.73
N ILE A 383 -28.51 4.75 -3.64
CA ILE A 383 -29.46 5.83 -3.95
C ILE A 383 -30.06 5.68 -5.35
N GLY A 384 -31.27 6.20 -5.54
CA GLY A 384 -31.81 6.55 -6.86
C GLY A 384 -31.81 8.08 -7.00
N GLY A 385 -31.21 8.59 -8.06
CA GLY A 385 -31.19 10.02 -8.38
C GLY A 385 -32.29 10.39 -9.38
N TRP A 386 -32.89 11.55 -9.15
CA TRP A 386 -33.80 12.18 -10.10
C TRP A 386 -33.04 13.14 -10.99
N ALA A 387 -33.23 13.06 -12.31
CA ALA A 387 -32.71 14.05 -13.24
C ALA A 387 -33.86 14.64 -14.08
N ASP A 388 -33.72 15.94 -14.38
CA ASP A 388 -34.45 16.61 -15.45
C ASP A 388 -33.62 16.40 -16.73
N PRO A 389 -34.22 16.21 -17.93
CA PRO A 389 -33.47 15.76 -19.09
C PRO A 389 -32.38 16.72 -19.60
N THR A 390 -32.28 17.92 -19.03
CA THR A 390 -31.36 18.98 -19.47
C THR A 390 -30.00 19.03 -18.74
N ASP A 391 -29.78 18.35 -17.59
CA ASP A 391 -28.57 18.50 -16.75
C ASP A 391 -27.90 17.16 -16.35
N VAL A 392 -26.91 16.63 -17.11
CA VAL A 392 -26.67 15.16 -17.11
C VAL A 392 -25.23 14.63 -16.87
N VAL A 393 -24.32 15.36 -16.21
CA VAL A 393 -23.08 14.73 -15.65
C VAL A 393 -22.83 15.14 -14.21
N VAL A 394 -23.06 16.41 -13.89
CA VAL A 394 -22.97 16.94 -12.52
C VAL A 394 -23.96 16.20 -11.58
N SER A 395 -25.13 15.84 -12.10
CA SER A 395 -26.20 15.15 -11.36
C SER A 395 -25.84 13.74 -10.87
N LEU A 396 -25.00 13.00 -11.61
CA LEU A 396 -24.45 11.71 -11.17
C LEU A 396 -23.63 11.85 -9.89
N PHE A 397 -22.71 12.80 -9.88
CA PHE A 397 -21.82 13.03 -8.74
C PHE A 397 -22.58 13.66 -7.57
N ILE A 398 -23.60 14.48 -7.83
CA ILE A 398 -24.53 14.97 -6.79
C ILE A 398 -25.30 13.81 -6.16
N ALA A 399 -25.82 12.88 -6.98
CA ALA A 399 -26.53 11.70 -6.48
C ALA A 399 -25.64 10.88 -5.53
N LEU A 400 -24.37 10.73 -5.87
CA LEU A 400 -23.38 10.06 -5.01
C LEU A 400 -23.17 10.76 -3.66
N ASN A 401 -23.26 12.09 -3.60
CA ASN A 401 -22.88 12.86 -2.40
C ASN A 401 -24.01 13.01 -1.34
N ASN A 402 -25.29 12.80 -1.69
CA ASN A 402 -26.44 13.20 -0.85
C ASN A 402 -27.33 12.02 -0.38
N TYR A 403 -26.74 10.90 0.06
CA TYR A 403 -27.47 9.64 0.27
C TYR A 403 -27.52 9.11 1.73
N GLU A 404 -28.62 8.43 2.10
CA GLU A 404 -28.83 7.69 3.37
C GLU A 404 -29.10 6.19 3.17
N SER A 405 -28.38 5.34 3.91
CA SER A 405 -28.28 3.86 3.77
C SER A 405 -29.54 3.02 3.52
N GLY A 406 -29.35 1.96 2.74
CA GLY A 406 -30.29 0.90 2.40
C GLY A 406 -29.62 -0.47 2.62
N GLU A 407 -30.30 -1.56 2.27
CA GLU A 407 -29.83 -2.92 2.55
C GLU A 407 -29.23 -3.60 1.31
N ILE A 408 -28.20 -4.41 1.53
CA ILE A 408 -27.53 -5.25 0.52
C ILE A 408 -28.47 -6.37 0.07
N ASN A 409 -28.37 -6.78 -1.20
CA ASN A 409 -29.18 -7.84 -1.79
C ASN A 409 -30.68 -7.49 -1.82
N ARG A 410 -31.02 -6.20 -1.78
CA ARG A 410 -32.40 -5.73 -1.88
C ARG A 410 -32.70 -5.25 -3.30
N LEU A 411 -33.79 -5.79 -3.86
CA LEU A 411 -34.39 -5.25 -5.07
C LEU A 411 -35.32 -4.11 -4.69
N ARG A 412 -35.03 -2.91 -5.18
CA ARG A 412 -35.95 -1.78 -5.15
C ARG A 412 -36.69 -1.72 -6.48
N LYS A 413 -38.02 -1.76 -6.45
CA LYS A 413 -38.86 -1.58 -7.64
C LYS A 413 -39.41 -0.16 -7.65
N PHE A 414 -39.54 0.39 -8.84
CA PHE A 414 -40.18 1.67 -9.10
C PHE A 414 -41.41 1.47 -10.01
N PRO A 415 -42.35 2.42 -10.04
CA PRO A 415 -43.51 2.31 -10.93
C PRO A 415 -43.12 2.17 -12.41
N GLU A 416 -43.92 1.41 -13.17
CA GLU A 416 -43.63 1.08 -14.58
C GLU A 416 -44.13 2.10 -15.61
N THR A 417 -44.67 3.23 -15.16
CA THR A 417 -45.18 4.32 -16.01
C THR A 417 -44.53 5.63 -15.64
N ILE A 418 -44.34 6.53 -16.60
CA ILE A 418 -43.83 7.90 -16.38
C ILE A 418 -44.71 8.63 -15.36
N GLU A 419 -46.02 8.56 -15.52
CA GLU A 419 -47.00 9.22 -14.64
C GLU A 419 -46.91 8.65 -13.22
N GLY A 420 -46.90 7.33 -13.08
CA GLY A 420 -46.74 6.67 -11.78
C GLY A 420 -45.39 6.97 -11.11
N GLN A 421 -44.30 7.12 -11.87
CA GLN A 421 -43.01 7.56 -11.33
C GLN A 421 -43.06 9.00 -10.86
N LYS A 422 -43.66 9.90 -11.64
CA LYS A 422 -43.82 11.31 -11.26
C LYS A 422 -44.72 11.47 -10.05
N GLU A 423 -45.82 10.72 -9.96
CA GLU A 423 -46.71 10.71 -8.78
C GLU A 423 -45.96 10.18 -7.55
N PHE A 424 -45.16 9.12 -7.71
CA PHE A 424 -44.39 8.53 -6.63
C PHE A 424 -43.20 9.40 -6.16
N ASN A 425 -42.70 10.29 -7.02
CA ASN A 425 -41.46 11.04 -6.81
C ASN A 425 -41.63 12.57 -6.95
N ASP A 426 -42.76 13.13 -6.54
CA ASP A 426 -43.01 14.59 -6.52
C ASP A 426 -42.71 15.30 -7.87
N GLY A 427 -43.19 14.70 -8.96
CA GLY A 427 -43.07 15.21 -10.33
C GLY A 427 -41.82 14.76 -11.09
N LYS A 428 -40.95 13.93 -10.50
CA LYS A 428 -39.64 13.58 -11.07
C LYS A 428 -39.53 12.14 -11.58
N LEU A 429 -38.55 11.88 -12.45
CA LEU A 429 -38.21 10.54 -12.96
C LEU A 429 -36.89 10.04 -12.38
N ILE A 430 -36.81 8.74 -12.06
CA ILE A 430 -35.56 8.10 -11.63
C ILE A 430 -34.72 7.79 -12.87
N GLN A 431 -33.68 8.58 -13.09
CA GLN A 431 -32.79 8.43 -14.27
C GLN A 431 -31.35 8.10 -13.88
N VAL A 432 -31.08 7.96 -12.58
CA VAL A 432 -29.78 7.55 -12.03
C VAL A 432 -30.02 6.55 -10.91
N ILE A 433 -29.17 5.54 -10.83
CA ILE A 433 -29.04 4.66 -9.67
C ILE A 433 -27.58 4.55 -9.29
N ALA A 434 -27.27 4.51 -7.99
CA ALA A 434 -25.89 4.40 -7.52
C ALA A 434 -25.77 3.56 -6.24
N VAL A 435 -24.56 3.08 -5.96
CA VAL A 435 -24.18 2.29 -4.79
C VAL A 435 -22.82 2.73 -4.25
N SER A 436 -22.61 2.67 -2.93
CA SER A 436 -21.37 2.91 -2.22
C SER A 436 -21.02 1.72 -1.32
N SER A 437 -19.73 1.39 -1.24
CA SER A 437 -19.20 0.40 -0.30
C SER A 437 -19.22 0.86 1.16
N GLY A 438 -19.40 2.17 1.40
CA GLY A 438 -19.26 2.77 2.72
C GLY A 438 -17.90 2.45 3.35
N SER A 439 -17.89 2.14 4.65
CA SER A 439 -16.67 1.75 5.38
C SER A 439 -16.10 0.38 5.01
N ARG A 440 -16.79 -0.39 4.14
CA ARG A 440 -16.29 -1.67 3.64
C ARG A 440 -15.21 -1.46 2.60
N LYS A 441 -14.32 -2.45 2.51
CA LYS A 441 -13.10 -2.39 1.70
C LYS A 441 -13.08 -3.49 0.65
N LEU A 442 -12.63 -3.14 -0.54
CA LEU A 442 -12.21 -4.09 -1.56
C LEU A 442 -10.69 -4.20 -1.46
N GLU A 443 -10.20 -5.35 -1.00
CA GLU A 443 -8.78 -5.54 -0.64
C GLU A 443 -8.28 -6.95 -0.93
N ARG A 444 -9.13 -7.84 -1.46
CA ARG A 444 -8.80 -9.24 -1.74
C ARG A 444 -9.45 -9.67 -3.03
N ALA A 445 -8.82 -10.64 -3.68
CA ALA A 445 -9.36 -11.28 -4.87
C ALA A 445 -10.81 -11.72 -4.67
N GLY A 446 -11.69 -11.33 -5.60
CA GLY A 446 -13.11 -11.67 -5.56
C GLY A 446 -13.96 -10.80 -4.63
N HIS A 447 -13.38 -9.79 -3.96
CA HIS A 447 -14.18 -8.70 -3.42
C HIS A 447 -14.74 -7.88 -4.59
N ASN A 448 -16.02 -7.54 -4.52
CA ASN A 448 -16.68 -6.78 -5.56
C ASN A 448 -17.83 -5.92 -5.03
N LEU A 449 -18.21 -4.94 -5.84
CA LEU A 449 -19.44 -4.19 -5.67
C LEU A 449 -20.06 -4.06 -7.05
N TYR A 450 -21.37 -4.28 -7.16
CA TYR A 450 -22.07 -4.06 -8.40
C TYR A 450 -23.48 -3.53 -8.18
N ILE A 451 -23.95 -2.82 -9.20
CA ILE A 451 -25.32 -2.31 -9.29
C ILE A 451 -25.91 -2.70 -10.64
N GLU A 452 -27.16 -3.14 -10.60
CA GLU A 452 -27.98 -3.58 -11.73
C GLU A 452 -29.28 -2.78 -11.73
N GLY A 453 -29.78 -2.39 -12.90
CA GLY A 453 -31.09 -1.77 -13.05
C GLY A 453 -31.69 -1.97 -14.42
N ASP A 454 -32.99 -2.25 -14.45
CA ASP A 454 -33.78 -2.27 -15.69
C ASP A 454 -34.23 -0.85 -16.04
N ILE A 455 -33.94 -0.41 -17.26
CA ILE A 455 -34.33 0.88 -17.83
C ILE A 455 -35.39 0.65 -18.91
N LEU A 456 -36.48 1.39 -18.87
CA LEU A 456 -37.42 1.46 -19.98
C LEU A 456 -37.04 2.64 -20.88
N PHE A 457 -36.81 2.43 -22.18
CA PHE A 457 -36.51 3.50 -23.15
C PHE A 457 -37.72 3.80 -24.05
N SER A 458 -37.96 5.07 -24.38
CA SER A 458 -38.93 5.41 -25.43
C SER A 458 -38.30 5.59 -26.80
N ASN A 459 -37.11 6.20 -26.91
CA ASN A 459 -36.31 6.32 -28.14
C ASN A 459 -34.84 6.64 -27.78
N TYR A 460 -33.90 5.90 -28.41
CA TYR A 460 -32.43 5.92 -28.25
C TYR A 460 -31.85 5.45 -26.91
N LEU A 461 -30.80 4.64 -27.01
CA LEU A 461 -30.05 4.03 -25.91
C LEU A 461 -28.81 4.86 -25.60
N GLN A 462 -28.81 5.55 -24.46
CA GLN A 462 -27.61 6.17 -23.89
C GLN A 462 -27.63 6.02 -22.37
N ALA A 463 -26.83 5.07 -21.89
CA ALA A 463 -26.49 4.93 -20.49
C ALA A 463 -25.07 5.43 -20.26
N TYR A 464 -24.82 6.03 -19.11
CA TYR A 464 -23.51 6.44 -18.65
C TYR A 464 -23.17 5.71 -17.35
N TYR A 465 -21.88 5.50 -17.15
CA TYR A 465 -21.35 4.80 -16.00
C TYR A 465 -20.31 5.69 -15.34
N SER A 466 -20.32 5.75 -14.02
CA SER A 466 -19.31 6.47 -13.25
C SER A 466 -18.92 5.65 -12.03
N TYR A 467 -17.70 5.85 -11.57
CA TYR A 467 -17.24 5.34 -10.29
C TYR A 467 -16.19 6.25 -9.68
N LYS A 468 -16.15 6.31 -8.35
CA LYS A 468 -15.12 6.98 -7.57
C LYS A 468 -14.83 6.18 -6.31
N PHE A 469 -13.64 6.34 -5.74
CA PHE A 469 -13.29 5.68 -4.49
C PHE A 469 -12.16 6.44 -3.80
N GLU A 470 -11.91 6.05 -2.55
CA GLU A 470 -10.74 6.47 -1.80
C GLU A 470 -9.74 5.32 -1.73
N GLU A 471 -8.49 5.62 -2.11
CA GLU A 471 -7.38 4.70 -1.92
C GLU A 471 -7.07 4.57 -0.43
N GLY A 472 -6.74 3.36 0.01
CA GLY A 472 -6.35 3.10 1.39
C GLY A 472 -5.07 3.85 1.75
N THR A 473 -4.96 4.28 3.01
CA THR A 473 -3.72 4.83 3.53
C THR A 473 -2.60 3.80 3.49
N ILE A 474 -1.42 4.26 3.09
CA ILE A 474 -0.14 3.53 3.17
C ILE A 474 0.07 3.14 4.64
N LEU A 475 0.46 1.89 4.87
CA LEU A 475 0.74 1.33 6.20
C LEU A 475 2.08 1.83 6.76
#